data_AF-A0A2X2IUE5-F1
#
_entry.id   AF-A0A2X2IUE5-F1
#
_cell.length_a   1.000
_cell.length_b   1.000
_cell.length_c   1.000
_cell.angle_alpha   90.00
_cell.angle_beta   90.00
_cell.angle_gamma   90.00
#
_symmetry.space_group_name_H-M   'P 1'
#
loop_
_entity.id
_entity.type
_entity.pdbx_description
1 polymer ?
#
loop_
_entity_poly.entity_id
_entity_poly.type
_entity_poly.pdbx_seq_one_letter_code
_entity_poly.pdbx_strand_id
1 'polypeptide(L)'
;MKRSFIAILTASMALVACKDNEVFEKEMYKNEVALISSDYHNTFKEVVRLTGEEVIGYVAASSGGTHAPDKDLVIALEEDSEPLVKYNFAVYDNSEDLYAKLLPKEKYDIMDKRIVIKAGELTGRTMVKLRPDGLSPDSTYFIGLKATGSSGVEINPKKSTILYQVIIENEYASQAKNTMYSMVGFANGLSTAANKQLFPLTSNSVRMVAGMKPLI
;
A
#
# COMPACT_ATOMS: atom_id res chain seq x y z
N MET A 1 -5.32 -70.47 -18.00
CA MET A 1 -5.69 -69.42 -18.98
C MET A 1 -6.53 -68.28 -18.39
N LYS A 2 -7.50 -68.51 -17.49
CA LYS A 2 -8.38 -67.44 -16.95
C LYS A 2 -7.72 -66.42 -15.99
N ARG A 3 -6.66 -66.79 -15.26
CA ARG A 3 -5.97 -65.88 -14.31
C ARG A 3 -5.05 -64.86 -14.99
N SER A 4 -4.47 -65.20 -16.14
CA SER A 4 -3.59 -64.28 -16.90
C SER A 4 -4.37 -63.15 -17.58
N PHE A 5 -5.62 -63.39 -18.00
CA PHE A 5 -6.47 -62.34 -18.57
C PHE A 5 -6.93 -61.31 -17.55
N ILE A 6 -7.16 -61.73 -16.29
CA ILE A 6 -7.55 -60.80 -15.21
C ILE A 6 -6.40 -59.86 -14.85
N ALA A 7 -5.16 -60.36 -14.83
CA ALA A 7 -3.97 -59.54 -14.55
C ALA A 7 -3.69 -58.48 -15.64
N ILE A 8 -4.02 -58.77 -16.89
CA ILE A 8 -3.84 -57.83 -18.01
C ILE A 8 -4.93 -56.74 -17.99
N LEU A 9 -6.14 -57.08 -17.52
CA LEU A 9 -7.25 -56.13 -17.41
C LEU A 9 -7.09 -55.16 -16.22
N THR A 10 -6.49 -55.60 -15.11
CA THR A 10 -6.13 -54.68 -14.00
C THR A 10 -4.91 -53.82 -14.30
N ALA A 11 -3.96 -54.27 -15.12
CA ALA A 11 -2.82 -53.47 -15.53
C ALA A 11 -3.18 -52.34 -16.50
N SER A 12 -4.26 -52.48 -17.29
CA SER A 12 -4.71 -51.46 -18.25
C SER A 12 -5.53 -50.34 -17.60
N MET A 13 -6.16 -50.56 -16.43
CA MET A 13 -6.82 -49.49 -15.66
C MET A 13 -5.84 -48.61 -14.88
N ALA A 14 -4.59 -49.05 -14.66
CA ALA A 14 -3.57 -48.26 -13.96
C ALA A 14 -2.88 -47.20 -14.85
N LEU A 15 -3.11 -47.22 -16.16
CA LEU A 15 -2.52 -46.26 -17.11
C LEU A 15 -3.46 -45.11 -17.49
N VAL A 16 -4.68 -45.08 -16.96
CA VAL A 16 -5.57 -43.92 -17.03
C VAL A 16 -5.38 -43.09 -15.76
N ALA A 17 -4.15 -42.64 -15.51
CA ALA A 17 -3.94 -41.51 -14.62
C ALA A 17 -4.52 -40.29 -15.36
N CYS A 18 -5.67 -39.81 -14.89
CA CYS A 18 -6.25 -38.56 -15.36
C CYS A 18 -5.17 -37.49 -15.34
N LYS A 19 -5.06 -36.73 -16.44
CA LYS A 19 -4.20 -35.56 -16.54
C LYS A 19 -4.72 -34.46 -15.59
N ASP A 20 -4.50 -34.62 -14.30
CA ASP A 20 -4.85 -33.59 -13.31
C ASP A 20 -4.04 -32.30 -13.54
N ASN A 21 -2.91 -32.40 -14.25
CA ASN A 21 -2.03 -31.27 -14.57
C ASN A 21 -2.59 -30.23 -15.55
N GLU A 22 -3.58 -30.54 -16.40
CA GLU A 22 -4.11 -29.52 -17.34
C GLU A 22 -4.83 -28.38 -16.61
N VAL A 23 -5.38 -28.66 -15.43
CA VAL A 23 -5.98 -27.64 -14.55
C VAL A 23 -4.90 -26.83 -13.85
N PHE A 24 -3.86 -27.48 -13.32
CA PHE A 24 -2.73 -26.80 -12.67
C PHE A 24 -1.92 -25.93 -13.63
N GLU A 25 -1.73 -26.38 -14.87
CA GLU A 25 -1.11 -25.58 -15.91
C GLU A 25 -1.94 -24.33 -16.19
N LYS A 26 -3.26 -24.46 -16.42
CA LYS A 26 -4.14 -23.29 -16.64
C LYS A 26 -4.16 -22.30 -15.47
N GLU A 27 -4.14 -22.79 -14.22
CA GLU A 27 -4.10 -21.94 -13.01
C GLU A 27 -2.72 -21.27 -12.83
N MET A 28 -1.61 -21.93 -13.21
CA MET A 28 -0.26 -21.34 -13.19
C MET A 28 -0.03 -20.30 -14.30
N TYR A 29 -0.73 -20.39 -15.45
CA TYR A 29 -0.56 -19.47 -16.58
C TYR A 29 -1.39 -18.18 -16.49
N LYS A 30 -2.14 -17.98 -15.39
CA LYS A 30 -2.94 -16.77 -15.21
C LYS A 30 -2.14 -15.71 -14.44
N ASN A 31 -1.50 -14.82 -15.20
CA ASN A 31 -0.81 -13.66 -14.64
C ASN A 31 -1.84 -12.67 -14.05
N GLU A 32 -2.08 -12.79 -12.75
CA GLU A 32 -2.97 -11.90 -11.99
C GLU A 32 -2.18 -10.69 -11.49
N VAL A 33 -2.57 -9.48 -11.90
CA VAL A 33 -1.86 -8.25 -11.52
C VAL A 33 -2.43 -7.68 -10.22
N ALA A 34 -1.54 -7.30 -9.30
CA ALA A 34 -1.87 -6.71 -8.01
C ALA A 34 -1.12 -5.39 -7.80
N LEU A 35 -1.75 -4.40 -7.16
CA LEU A 35 -1.02 -3.25 -6.64
C LEU A 35 -0.19 -3.67 -5.43
N ILE A 36 1.06 -3.22 -5.37
CA ILE A 36 1.98 -3.54 -4.28
C ILE A 36 1.60 -2.71 -3.06
N SER A 37 0.95 -3.34 -2.10
CA SER A 37 0.48 -2.74 -0.86
C SER A 37 0.55 -3.73 0.29
N SER A 38 0.48 -3.22 1.53
CA SER A 38 0.31 -4.09 2.70
C SER A 38 -1.02 -4.86 2.63
N ASP A 39 -1.14 -5.91 3.43
CA ASP A 39 -2.39 -6.70 3.54
C ASP A 39 -3.47 -5.99 4.36
N TYR A 40 -3.09 -5.03 5.18
CA TYR A 40 -4.01 -4.28 6.02
C TYR A 40 -4.56 -3.06 5.26
N HIS A 41 -5.81 -3.17 4.80
CA HIS A 41 -6.55 -2.15 4.03
C HIS A 41 -5.84 -1.65 2.77
N ASN A 42 -4.96 -2.48 2.18
CA ASN A 42 -4.17 -2.12 1.01
C ASN A 42 -3.41 -0.79 1.16
N THR A 43 -2.85 -0.53 2.34
CA THR A 43 -2.09 0.70 2.58
C THR A 43 -0.64 0.56 2.09
N PHE A 44 -0.10 1.63 1.52
CA PHE A 44 1.32 1.77 1.21
C PHE A 44 1.82 3.09 1.82
N LYS A 45 2.96 3.06 2.51
CA LYS A 45 3.47 4.21 3.26
C LYS A 45 4.66 4.81 2.54
N GLU A 46 4.51 6.05 2.09
CA GLU A 46 5.62 6.84 1.56
C GLU A 46 6.05 7.88 2.59
N VAL A 47 7.32 7.86 2.96
CA VAL A 47 7.91 8.88 3.84
C VAL A 47 8.52 9.96 2.97
N VAL A 48 8.00 11.18 3.08
CA VAL A 48 8.42 12.33 2.27
C VAL A 48 9.01 13.41 3.15
N ARG A 49 10.19 13.90 2.75
CA ARG A 49 10.87 14.99 3.44
C ARG A 49 10.26 16.33 3.04
N LEU A 50 9.96 17.17 4.02
CA LEU A 50 9.58 18.57 3.83
C LEU A 50 10.84 19.35 3.44
N THR A 51 10.91 19.78 2.19
CA THR A 51 12.05 20.55 1.66
C THR A 51 11.61 21.87 1.01
N GLY A 52 10.32 22.10 0.81
CA GLY A 52 9.82 23.16 -0.06
C GLY A 52 9.80 22.80 -1.54
N GLU A 53 10.23 21.58 -1.90
CA GLU A 53 10.34 21.10 -3.28
C GLU A 53 9.41 19.91 -3.55
N GLU A 54 9.25 19.59 -4.83
CA GLU A 54 8.49 18.41 -5.24
C GLU A 54 9.28 17.13 -4.94
N VAL A 55 8.60 16.12 -4.41
CA VAL A 55 9.17 14.80 -4.11
C VAL A 55 8.57 13.76 -5.06
N ILE A 56 9.38 12.82 -5.55
CA ILE A 56 8.90 11.72 -6.39
C ILE A 56 8.69 10.47 -5.53
N GLY A 57 7.44 10.03 -5.44
CA GLY A 57 7.05 8.72 -4.93
C GLY A 57 6.68 7.76 -6.07
N TYR A 58 6.37 6.51 -5.72
CA TYR A 58 6.04 5.48 -6.72
C TYR A 58 4.82 4.66 -6.31
N VAL A 59 3.95 4.38 -7.28
CA VAL A 59 2.92 3.34 -7.16
C VAL A 59 3.36 2.18 -8.05
N ALA A 60 3.44 1.00 -7.47
CA ALA A 60 3.93 -0.19 -8.15
C ALA A 60 2.85 -1.27 -8.24
N ALA A 61 2.95 -2.08 -9.27
CA ALA A 61 2.15 -3.28 -9.47
C ALA A 61 3.07 -4.48 -9.71
N SER A 62 2.59 -5.66 -9.35
CA SER A 62 3.26 -6.94 -9.57
C SER A 62 2.37 -7.89 -10.36
N SER A 63 2.96 -8.65 -11.27
CA SER A 63 2.33 -9.82 -11.88
C SER A 63 2.52 -11.02 -10.94
N GLY A 64 1.43 -11.62 -10.50
CA GLY A 64 1.43 -12.94 -9.87
C GLY A 64 1.72 -14.04 -10.89
N GLY A 65 2.14 -15.21 -10.40
CA GLY A 65 2.53 -16.37 -11.21
C GLY A 65 3.96 -16.82 -10.93
N THR A 66 4.31 -18.04 -11.34
CA THR A 66 5.68 -18.59 -11.20
C THR A 66 6.62 -18.07 -12.30
N HIS A 67 6.07 -17.64 -13.43
CA HIS A 67 6.83 -17.17 -14.58
C HIS A 67 6.49 -15.71 -14.89
N ALA A 68 7.49 -14.98 -15.38
CA ALA A 68 7.28 -13.62 -15.86
C ALA A 68 6.37 -13.64 -17.10
N PRO A 69 5.57 -12.58 -17.32
CA PRO A 69 4.68 -12.51 -18.47
C PRO A 69 5.47 -12.45 -19.79
N ASP A 70 4.97 -13.15 -20.81
CA ASP A 70 5.57 -13.13 -22.16
C ASP A 70 5.23 -11.85 -22.96
N LYS A 71 4.30 -11.04 -22.46
CA LYS A 71 3.82 -9.80 -23.08
C LYS A 71 3.72 -8.69 -22.04
N ASP A 72 3.81 -7.45 -22.51
CA ASP A 72 3.57 -6.28 -21.65
C ASP A 72 2.16 -6.36 -21.05
N LEU A 73 2.06 -6.22 -19.72
CA LEU A 73 0.81 -6.08 -19.00
C LEU A 73 0.59 -4.61 -18.68
N VAL A 74 -0.51 -4.05 -19.18
CA VAL A 74 -0.86 -2.64 -18.96
C VAL A 74 -2.11 -2.55 -18.11
N ILE A 75 -1.98 -1.91 -16.95
CA ILE A 75 -3.11 -1.54 -16.09
C ILE A 75 -3.29 -0.04 -16.08
N ALA A 76 -4.53 0.44 -16.01
CA ALA A 76 -4.85 1.82 -15.77
C ALA A 76 -5.04 2.08 -14.26
N LEU A 77 -4.79 3.31 -13.84
CA LEU A 77 -4.99 3.80 -12.48
C LEU A 77 -6.07 4.87 -12.49
N GLU A 78 -7.07 4.68 -11.65
CA GLU A 78 -8.16 5.61 -11.42
C GLU A 78 -8.13 6.05 -9.95
N GLU A 79 -8.52 7.30 -9.70
CA GLU A 79 -8.70 7.78 -8.34
C GLU A 79 -10.00 7.22 -7.77
N ASP A 80 -9.92 6.66 -6.57
CA ASP A 80 -11.05 6.02 -5.91
C ASP A 80 -11.02 6.33 -4.41
N SER A 81 -12.07 7.00 -3.92
CA SER A 81 -12.23 7.35 -2.51
C SER A 81 -12.89 6.25 -1.68
N GLU A 82 -13.52 5.25 -2.30
CA GLU A 82 -14.25 4.19 -1.60
C GLU A 82 -13.37 3.41 -0.59
N PRO A 83 -12.11 3.06 -0.89
CA PRO A 83 -11.22 2.40 0.07
C PRO A 83 -11.00 3.22 1.34
N LEU A 84 -10.95 4.55 1.24
CA LEU A 84 -10.74 5.43 2.39
C LEU A 84 -11.96 5.42 3.33
N VAL A 85 -13.17 5.42 2.77
CA VAL A 85 -14.41 5.34 3.58
C VAL A 85 -14.41 4.04 4.39
N LYS A 86 -14.06 2.92 3.76
CA LYS A 86 -13.95 1.62 4.43
C LYS A 86 -12.84 1.61 5.49
N TYR A 87 -11.69 2.21 5.19
CA TYR A 87 -10.59 2.34 6.14
C TYR A 87 -11.01 3.15 7.38
N ASN A 88 -11.61 4.33 7.20
CA ASN A 88 -12.02 5.19 8.31
C ASN A 88 -13.06 4.51 9.20
N PHE A 89 -14.06 3.87 8.61
CA PHE A 89 -15.05 3.11 9.36
C PHE A 89 -14.41 1.95 10.13
N ALA A 90 -13.53 1.18 9.49
CA ALA A 90 -12.90 0.02 10.13
C ALA A 90 -11.89 0.39 11.24
N VAL A 91 -11.21 1.53 11.12
CA VAL A 91 -10.13 1.93 12.05
C VAL A 91 -10.65 2.83 13.17
N TYR A 92 -11.57 3.74 12.87
CA TYR A 92 -12.00 4.79 13.81
C TYR A 92 -13.48 4.70 14.21
N ASP A 93 -14.29 3.90 13.50
CA ASP A 93 -15.72 3.73 13.75
C ASP A 93 -16.42 5.09 13.93
N ASN A 94 -16.91 5.41 15.12
CA ASN A 94 -17.62 6.67 15.42
C ASN A 94 -16.70 7.86 15.75
N SER A 95 -15.37 7.68 15.78
CA SER A 95 -14.40 8.75 16.07
C SER A 95 -14.07 9.55 14.80
N GLU A 96 -15.06 10.23 14.25
CA GLU A 96 -14.95 10.96 12.98
C GLU A 96 -13.87 12.05 12.99
N ASP A 97 -13.55 12.60 14.15
CA ASP A 97 -12.47 13.60 14.32
C ASP A 97 -11.08 13.03 14.02
N LEU A 98 -10.92 11.70 14.09
CA LEU A 98 -9.67 10.99 13.81
C LEU A 98 -9.59 10.45 12.38
N TYR A 99 -10.63 10.64 11.58
CA TYR A 99 -10.67 10.12 10.21
C TYR A 99 -9.50 10.63 9.37
N ALA A 100 -8.90 9.70 8.65
CA ALA A 100 -7.93 10.02 7.63
C ALA A 100 -8.61 10.76 6.47
N LYS A 101 -7.84 11.64 5.82
CA LYS A 101 -8.32 12.55 4.78
C LYS A 101 -7.74 12.15 3.44
N LEU A 102 -8.47 12.47 2.37
CA LEU A 102 -7.87 12.48 1.04
C LEU A 102 -6.80 13.57 0.99
N LEU A 103 -5.69 13.25 0.35
CA LEU A 103 -4.67 14.24 0.04
C LEU A 103 -5.27 15.26 -0.95
N PRO A 104 -5.17 16.57 -0.68
CA PRO A 104 -5.70 17.59 -1.58
C PRO A 104 -5.12 17.47 -3.00
N LYS A 105 -5.92 17.79 -4.01
CA LYS A 105 -5.56 17.48 -5.41
C LYS A 105 -4.34 18.27 -5.89
N GLU A 106 -4.17 19.48 -5.40
CA GLU A 106 -3.02 20.35 -5.65
C GLU A 106 -1.72 19.84 -5.03
N LYS A 107 -1.78 18.84 -4.14
CA LYS A 107 -0.62 18.28 -3.44
C LYS A 107 0.01 17.10 -4.16
N TYR A 108 -0.57 16.61 -5.26
CA TYR A 108 0.01 15.51 -6.01
C TYR A 108 -0.37 15.49 -7.50
N ASP A 109 0.47 14.82 -8.28
CA ASP A 109 0.20 14.50 -9.69
C ASP A 109 0.70 13.10 -10.01
N ILE A 110 -0.14 12.29 -10.66
CA ILE A 110 0.21 10.94 -11.10
C ILE A 110 0.70 11.06 -12.53
N MET A 111 2.01 10.93 -12.73
CA MET A 111 2.66 11.31 -13.99
C MET A 111 2.16 10.50 -15.18
N ASP A 112 1.95 9.20 -14.98
CA ASP A 112 1.25 8.33 -15.92
C ASP A 112 0.17 7.56 -15.17
N LYS A 113 -1.08 7.68 -15.61
CA LYS A 113 -2.22 6.93 -15.06
C LYS A 113 -2.25 5.48 -15.53
N ARG A 114 -1.10 4.95 -15.95
CA ARG A 114 -0.90 3.56 -16.35
C ARG A 114 0.35 3.02 -15.69
N ILE A 115 0.31 1.74 -15.37
CA ILE A 115 1.49 0.96 -15.00
C ILE A 115 1.69 -0.09 -16.09
N VAL A 116 2.90 -0.13 -16.63
CA VAL A 116 3.33 -1.15 -17.59
C VAL A 116 4.30 -2.09 -16.89
N ILE A 117 3.94 -3.36 -16.80
CA ILE A 117 4.84 -4.44 -16.42
C ILE A 117 5.37 -5.02 -17.73
N LYS A 118 6.66 -4.87 -18.00
CA LYS A 118 7.24 -5.30 -19.28
C LYS A 118 7.30 -6.81 -19.39
N ALA A 119 7.24 -7.33 -20.62
CA ALA A 119 7.49 -8.74 -20.86
C ALA A 119 8.84 -9.17 -20.24
N GLY A 120 8.85 -10.27 -19.51
CA GLY A 120 10.01 -10.74 -18.75
C GLY A 120 10.23 -10.07 -17.38
N GLU A 121 9.45 -9.05 -17.03
CA GLU A 121 9.50 -8.40 -15.71
C GLU A 121 8.30 -8.80 -14.84
N LEU A 122 8.52 -8.90 -13.53
CA LEU A 122 7.45 -9.21 -12.58
C LEU A 122 6.79 -7.97 -11.99
N THR A 123 7.39 -6.80 -12.14
CA THR A 123 6.91 -5.55 -11.53
C THR A 123 6.98 -4.39 -12.51
N GLY A 124 6.11 -3.42 -12.29
CA GLY A 124 6.07 -2.16 -13.02
C GLY A 124 5.69 -1.05 -12.05
N ARG A 125 5.97 0.20 -12.41
CA ARG A 125 5.64 1.36 -11.56
C ARG A 125 5.36 2.61 -12.37
N THR A 126 4.57 3.49 -11.78
CA THR A 126 4.43 4.89 -12.21
C THR A 126 4.91 5.82 -11.11
N MET A 127 5.22 7.05 -11.48
CA MET A 127 5.68 8.09 -10.57
C MET A 127 4.51 8.95 -10.08
N VAL A 128 4.57 9.31 -8.81
CA VAL A 128 3.67 10.28 -8.18
C VAL A 128 4.51 11.47 -7.73
N LYS A 129 4.27 12.64 -8.31
CA LYS A 129 4.82 13.90 -7.80
C LYS A 129 4.03 14.31 -6.57
N LEU A 130 4.72 14.62 -5.49
CA LEU A 130 4.15 14.99 -4.20
C LEU A 130 4.62 16.39 -3.79
N ARG A 131 3.75 17.14 -3.11
CA ARG A 131 4.00 18.50 -2.61
C ARG A 131 3.59 18.59 -1.14
N PRO A 132 4.32 17.94 -0.23
CA PRO A 132 3.85 17.71 1.13
C PRO A 132 3.83 18.96 2.02
N ASP A 133 4.54 20.03 1.65
CA ASP A 133 4.62 21.26 2.45
C ASP A 133 3.24 21.86 2.75
N GLY A 134 3.02 22.27 3.99
CA GLY A 134 1.75 22.83 4.45
C GLY A 134 0.67 21.79 4.81
N LEU A 135 0.95 20.49 4.70
CA LEU A 135 0.09 19.47 5.31
C LEU A 135 0.17 19.55 6.84
N SER A 136 -0.97 19.35 7.51
CA SER A 136 -0.99 19.32 8.97
C SER A 136 -0.43 17.99 9.48
N PRO A 137 0.50 17.98 10.46
CA PRO A 137 0.95 16.74 11.05
C PRO A 137 -0.12 16.04 11.92
N ASP A 138 -1.24 16.70 12.21
CA ASP A 138 -2.33 16.19 13.05
C ASP A 138 -3.36 15.38 12.24
N SER A 139 -3.07 15.05 10.98
CA SER A 139 -3.97 14.28 10.12
C SER A 139 -3.19 13.24 9.33
N THR A 140 -3.87 12.14 9.01
CA THR A 140 -3.41 11.13 8.07
C THR A 140 -3.91 11.48 6.68
N TYR A 141 -3.04 11.48 5.67
CA TYR A 141 -3.40 11.79 4.28
C TYR A 141 -3.17 10.60 3.37
N PHE A 142 -4.17 10.28 2.55
CA PHE A 142 -4.12 9.20 1.56
C PHE A 142 -4.44 9.69 0.15
N ILE A 143 -3.76 9.11 -0.84
CA ILE A 143 -4.25 9.05 -2.21
C ILE A 143 -4.89 7.67 -2.39
N GLY A 144 -6.19 7.64 -2.68
CA GLY A 144 -6.92 6.42 -2.98
C GLY A 144 -6.89 6.12 -4.48
N LEU A 145 -6.41 4.95 -4.86
CA LEU A 145 -6.35 4.52 -6.26
C LEU A 145 -6.94 3.13 -6.45
N LYS A 146 -7.46 2.91 -7.66
CA LYS A 146 -7.97 1.62 -8.14
C LYS A 146 -7.34 1.30 -9.48
N ALA A 147 -6.88 0.06 -9.61
CA ALA A 147 -6.39 -0.47 -10.86
C ALA A 147 -7.55 -1.01 -11.71
N THR A 148 -7.57 -0.67 -12.99
CA THR A 148 -8.48 -1.23 -13.99
C THR A 148 -7.70 -1.91 -15.11
N GLY A 149 -8.13 -3.11 -15.49
CA GLY A 149 -7.39 -3.99 -16.40
C GLY A 149 -7.70 -3.66 -17.85
N SER A 150 -6.69 -3.71 -18.71
CA SER A 150 -6.91 -3.75 -20.15
C SER A 150 -7.37 -5.16 -20.59
N SER A 151 -7.88 -5.30 -21.81
CA SER A 151 -8.36 -6.60 -22.32
C SER A 151 -7.26 -7.67 -22.21
N GLY A 152 -7.54 -8.76 -21.47
CA GLY A 152 -6.60 -9.85 -21.27
C GLY A 152 -5.60 -9.67 -20.12
N VAL A 153 -5.76 -8.65 -19.27
CA VAL A 153 -5.09 -8.50 -17.97
C VAL A 153 -6.12 -8.69 -16.86
N GLU A 154 -5.90 -9.70 -16.01
CA GLU A 154 -6.75 -9.91 -14.83
C GLU A 154 -6.15 -9.18 -13.64
N ILE A 155 -6.99 -8.49 -12.88
CA ILE A 155 -6.58 -7.77 -11.68
C ILE A 155 -7.04 -8.57 -10.47
N ASN A 156 -6.14 -8.73 -9.51
CA ASN A 156 -6.48 -9.34 -8.24
C ASN A 156 -7.52 -8.49 -7.51
N PRO A 157 -8.75 -8.97 -7.28
CA PRO A 157 -9.81 -8.16 -6.70
C PRO A 157 -9.46 -7.69 -5.28
N LYS A 158 -8.69 -8.48 -4.51
CA LYS A 158 -8.27 -8.13 -3.15
C LYS A 158 -7.16 -7.09 -3.13
N LYS A 159 -6.35 -6.99 -4.19
CA LYS A 159 -5.23 -6.05 -4.34
C LYS A 159 -5.44 -5.08 -5.51
N SER A 160 -6.71 -4.82 -5.85
CA SER A 160 -7.12 -3.94 -6.95
C SER A 160 -7.14 -2.47 -6.56
N THR A 161 -7.11 -2.16 -5.26
CA THR A 161 -7.10 -0.80 -4.72
C THR A 161 -5.89 -0.59 -3.82
N ILE A 162 -5.50 0.67 -3.65
CA ILE A 162 -4.41 1.06 -2.76
C ILE A 162 -4.76 2.38 -2.06
N LEU A 163 -4.41 2.46 -0.78
CA LEU A 163 -4.37 3.68 0.00
C LEU A 163 -2.92 4.11 0.19
N TYR A 164 -2.47 5.03 -0.67
CA TYR A 164 -1.12 5.56 -0.65
C TYR A 164 -1.01 6.65 0.42
N GLN A 165 -0.43 6.32 1.56
CA GLN A 165 -0.24 7.21 2.70
C GLN A 165 0.97 8.10 2.50
N VAL A 166 0.75 9.41 2.58
CA VAL A 166 1.84 10.39 2.61
C VAL A 166 2.19 10.66 4.07
N ILE A 167 3.40 10.28 4.47
CA ILE A 167 3.95 10.47 5.81
C ILE A 167 5.01 11.56 5.73
N ILE A 168 4.82 12.67 6.42
CA ILE A 168 5.75 13.80 6.35
C ILE A 168 6.86 13.67 7.40
N GLU A 169 8.06 14.12 7.05
CA GLU A 169 9.19 14.26 7.96
C GLU A 169 10.09 15.45 7.63
N ASN A 170 10.89 15.87 8.59
CA ASN A 170 12.01 16.79 8.37
C ASN A 170 13.23 16.30 9.17
N GLU A 171 14.27 17.12 9.26
CA GLU A 171 15.49 16.76 9.99
C GLU A 171 15.28 16.51 11.49
N TYR A 172 14.21 17.08 12.06
CA TYR A 172 13.98 17.14 13.50
C TYR A 172 12.91 16.16 13.98
N ALA A 173 11.95 15.79 13.13
CA ALA A 173 10.83 14.93 13.49
C ALA A 173 10.26 14.16 12.28
N SER A 174 9.64 13.01 12.55
CA SER A 174 8.99 12.17 11.54
C SER A 174 7.63 11.69 12.03
N GLN A 175 6.66 11.57 11.12
CA GLN A 175 5.41 10.85 11.43
C GLN A 175 5.59 9.32 11.39
N ALA A 176 6.66 8.81 10.76
CA ALA A 176 6.96 7.37 10.73
C ALA A 176 7.64 6.89 12.03
N LYS A 177 8.36 7.78 12.72
CA LYS A 177 9.15 7.45 13.91
C LYS A 177 8.92 8.50 14.99
N ASN A 178 8.62 8.04 16.19
CA ASN A 178 8.40 8.89 17.34
C ASN A 178 9.68 9.65 17.73
N THR A 179 9.69 10.97 17.47
CA THR A 179 10.73 11.87 17.97
C THR A 179 10.23 12.54 19.25
N MET A 180 10.99 12.40 20.34
CA MET A 180 10.63 12.91 21.66
C MET A 180 11.58 14.03 22.08
N TYR A 181 11.01 15.11 22.61
CA TYR A 181 11.71 16.17 23.31
C TYR A 181 11.57 15.96 24.82
N SER A 182 12.68 15.69 25.49
CA SER A 182 12.75 15.49 26.94
C SER A 182 13.04 16.80 27.65
N MET A 183 12.29 17.08 28.73
CA MET A 183 12.45 18.28 29.54
C MET A 183 12.51 17.91 31.02
N VAL A 184 13.30 18.67 31.78
CA VAL A 184 13.35 18.62 33.24
C VAL A 184 13.16 20.05 33.75
N GLY A 185 12.33 20.22 34.77
CA GLY A 185 12.04 21.51 35.36
C GLY A 185 11.54 21.38 36.80
N PHE A 186 11.17 22.52 37.38
CA PHE A 186 10.55 22.58 38.70
C PHE A 186 9.11 23.06 38.57
N ALA A 187 8.16 22.26 39.08
CA ALA A 187 6.75 22.60 39.12
C ALA A 187 6.24 22.40 40.54
N ASN A 188 5.55 23.40 41.11
CA ASN A 188 5.02 23.37 42.49
C ASN A 188 6.07 22.98 43.55
N GLY A 189 7.32 23.42 43.38
CA GLY A 189 8.42 23.10 44.30
C GLY A 189 9.02 21.70 44.16
N LEU A 190 8.59 20.91 43.17
CA LEU A 190 9.08 19.56 42.91
C LEU A 190 9.82 19.47 41.58
N SER A 191 10.92 18.74 41.56
CA SER A 191 11.61 18.37 40.32
C SER A 191 10.68 17.48 39.48
N THR A 192 10.48 17.86 38.22
CA THR A 192 9.53 17.23 37.29
C THR A 192 10.24 16.98 35.97
N ALA A 193 10.06 15.80 35.40
CA ALA A 193 10.49 15.47 34.05
C ALA A 193 9.27 15.22 33.16
N ALA A 194 9.35 15.57 31.88
CA ALA A 194 8.33 15.29 30.89
C ALA A 194 8.94 14.97 29.53
N ASN A 195 8.21 14.21 28.72
CA ASN A 195 8.54 13.96 27.33
C ASN A 195 7.38 14.45 26.45
N LYS A 196 7.69 15.11 25.34
CA LYS A 196 6.72 15.55 24.35
C LYS A 196 7.09 15.06 22.97
N GLN A 197 6.11 14.52 22.25
CA GLN A 197 6.30 14.18 20.85
C GLN A 197 6.45 15.45 20.02
N LEU A 198 7.46 15.45 19.16
CA LEU A 198 7.65 16.44 18.11
C LEU A 198 7.00 15.93 16.82
N PHE A 199 6.37 16.85 16.11
CA PHE A 199 5.77 16.60 14.82
C PHE A 199 6.36 17.55 13.78
N PRO A 200 6.71 17.07 12.57
CA PRO A 200 7.23 17.93 11.51
C PRO A 200 6.14 18.89 11.02
N LEU A 201 6.47 20.18 10.88
CA LEU A 201 5.51 21.21 10.45
C LEU A 201 5.93 21.87 9.13
N THR A 202 7.21 22.23 9.01
CA THR A 202 7.81 22.73 7.77
C THR A 202 9.19 22.08 7.60
N SER A 203 9.94 22.44 6.56
CA SER A 203 11.31 21.95 6.37
C SER A 203 12.23 22.22 7.56
N ASN A 204 11.98 23.30 8.32
CA ASN A 204 12.85 23.73 9.42
C ASN A 204 12.13 24.00 10.74
N SER A 205 10.87 23.57 10.89
CA SER A 205 10.11 23.76 12.12
C SER A 205 9.33 22.52 12.53
N VAL A 206 9.11 22.39 13.84
CA VAL A 206 8.32 21.33 14.45
C VAL A 206 7.21 21.91 15.30
N ARG A 207 6.17 21.10 15.53
CA ARG A 207 5.07 21.36 16.44
C ARG A 207 5.15 20.39 17.62
N MET A 208 4.75 20.84 18.80
CA MET A 208 4.46 20.00 19.95
C MET A 208 3.13 20.41 20.58
N VAL A 209 2.46 19.50 21.26
CA VAL A 209 1.24 19.80 22.01
C VAL A 209 1.59 20.49 23.32
N ALA A 210 0.95 21.62 23.60
CA ALA A 210 1.08 22.32 24.88
C ALA A 210 0.34 21.54 25.99
N GLY A 211 0.94 21.45 27.18
CA GLY A 211 0.37 20.74 28.32
C GLY A 211 0.36 19.21 28.15
N MET A 212 -0.11 18.48 29.16
CA MET A 212 -0.38 17.03 29.05
C MET A 212 -1.76 16.85 28.40
N LYS A 213 -1.82 16.17 27.25
CA LYS A 213 -3.09 15.66 26.74
C LYS A 213 -3.58 14.62 27.77
N PRO A 214 -4.77 14.77 28.36
CA PRO A 214 -5.30 13.72 29.23
C PRO A 214 -5.36 12.43 28.41
N LEU A 215 -4.90 11.33 29.01
CA LEU A 215 -5.23 10.01 28.49
C LEU A 215 -6.75 9.89 28.64
N ILE A 216 -7.46 9.96 27.52
CA ILE A 216 -8.89 9.62 27.44
C ILE A 216 -8.97 8.12 27.25
#